data_AF-A0A962CEJ3-F1
#
_entry.id   AF-A0A962CEJ3-F1
#
_cell.length_a   1.000
_cell.length_b   1.000
_cell.length_c   1.000
_cell.angle_alpha   90.00
_cell.angle_beta   90.00
_cell.angle_gamma   90.00
#
_symmetry.space_group_name_H-M   'P 1'
#
loop_
_entity.id
_entity.type
_entity.pdbx_description
1 polymer ?
#
loop_
_entity_poly.entity_id
_entity_poly.type
_entity_poly.pdbx_seq_one_letter_code
_entity_poly.pdbx_strand_id
1 'polypeptide(L)' 'ALLTYRDVWVFPRQRKQSWIQALAQRPQRLLLPPMAQAEAIGFDRDGSAILVSGERLPAPLLRFEATAPPDKRP' A
#
# COMPACT_ATOMS: atom_id res chain seq x y z
N ALA A 1 0.77 -4.28 2.55
CA ALA A 1 -0.43 -3.65 1.99
C ALA A 1 -1.20 -4.70 1.21
N LEU A 2 -2.51 -4.50 1.01
CA LEU A 2 -3.39 -5.39 0.25
C LEU A 2 -4.09 -4.57 -0.83
N LEU A 3 -4.03 -5.04 -2.08
CA LEU A 3 -4.68 -4.42 -3.22
C LEU A 3 -6.01 -5.11 -3.51
N THR A 4 -7.03 -4.32 -3.82
CA THR A 4 -8.27 -4.78 -4.47
C THR A 4 -8.44 -4.02 -5.78
N TYR A 5 -9.47 -4.36 -6.56
CA TYR A 5 -9.79 -3.61 -7.78
C TYR A 5 -10.17 -2.13 -7.55
N ARG A 6 -10.42 -1.71 -6.31
CA ARG A 6 -10.88 -0.35 -5.99
C ARG A 6 -10.01 0.35 -4.95
N ASP A 7 -9.38 -0.39 -4.06
CA ASP A 7 -8.79 0.16 -2.85
C ASP A 7 -7.43 -0.49 -2.56
N VAL A 8 -6.55 0.28 -1.93
CA VAL A 8 -5.40 -0.25 -1.21
C VAL A 8 -5.67 -0.16 0.29
N TRP A 9 -5.45 -1.28 0.97
CA TRP A 9 -5.53 -1.38 2.43
C TRP A 9 -4.12 -1.52 3.02
N VAL A 10 -3.74 -0.55 3.84
CA VAL A 10 -2.44 -0.49 4.50
C VAL A 10 -2.60 -0.90 5.94
N PHE A 11 -1.81 -1.90 6.35
CA PHE A 11 -1.75 -2.40 7.73
C PHE A 11 -0.37 -2.05 8.30
N PRO A 12 -0.23 -0.93 9.02
CA PRO A 12 1.03 -0.60 9.68
C PRO A 12 1.42 -1.71 10.66
N ARG A 13 2.66 -2.16 10.58
CA ARG A 13 3.20 -3.18 11.47
C ARG A 13 4.39 -2.62 12.23
N GLN A 14 4.32 -2.66 13.55
CA GLN A 14 5.40 -2.23 14.42
C GLN A 14 6.49 -3.31 14.56
N ARG A 15 7.69 -2.90 14.96
CA ARG A 15 8.76 -3.83 15.30
C ARG A 15 8.29 -4.75 16.43
N LYS A 16 8.50 -6.07 16.27
CA LYS A 16 8.05 -7.14 17.18
C LYS A 16 6.54 -7.43 17.19
N GLN A 17 5.73 -6.70 16.43
CA GLN A 17 4.31 -7.04 16.25
C GLN A 17 4.17 -8.24 15.31
N SER A 18 3.34 -9.21 15.70
CA SER A 18 3.03 -10.36 14.85
C SER A 18 2.16 -9.95 13.66
N TRP A 19 2.18 -10.75 12.58
CA TRP A 19 1.32 -10.49 11.43
C TRP A 19 -0.17 -10.55 11.78
N ILE A 20 -0.58 -11.51 12.61
CA ILE A 20 -1.97 -11.64 13.08
C ILE A 20 -2.39 -10.36 13.81
N GLN A 21 -1.55 -9.85 14.71
CA GLN A 21 -1.83 -8.61 15.43
C GLN A 21 -1.92 -7.40 14.50
N ALA A 22 -1.07 -7.31 13.49
CA ALA A 22 -1.07 -6.19 12.54
C ALA A 22 -2.31 -6.21 11.63
N LEU A 23 -2.68 -7.40 11.12
CA LEU A 23 -3.84 -7.58 10.25
C LEU A 23 -5.18 -7.47 10.99
N ALA A 24 -5.19 -7.68 12.32
CA ALA A 24 -6.38 -7.50 13.14
C ALA A 24 -6.69 -6.02 13.49
N GLN A 25 -5.76 -5.09 13.24
CA GLN A 25 -6.00 -3.66 13.46
C GLN A 25 -6.78 -3.03 12.30
N ARG A 26 -7.41 -1.88 12.57
CA ARG A 26 -8.10 -1.11 11.54
C ARG A 26 -7.10 -0.64 10.47
N PRO A 27 -7.22 -1.07 9.21
CA PRO A 27 -6.33 -0.62 8.16
C PRO A 27 -6.61 0.82 7.77
N GLN A 28 -5.59 1.47 7.21
CA GLN A 28 -5.78 2.68 6.43
C GLN A 28 -6.25 2.32 5.02
N ARG A 29 -7.24 3.05 4.52
CA ARG A 29 -7.75 2.93 3.17
C ARG A 29 -7.17 4.02 2.28
N LEU A 30 -6.68 3.64 1.12
CA LEU A 30 -6.37 4.54 0.01
C LEU A 30 -7.31 4.18 -1.15
N LEU A 31 -8.11 5.14 -1.59
CA LEU A 31 -9.03 4.93 -2.71
C LEU A 31 -8.24 5.06 -4.02
N LEU A 32 -8.37 4.06 -4.90
CA LEU A 32 -7.79 4.14 -6.23
C LEU A 32 -8.67 5.01 -7.13
N PRO A 33 -8.08 5.81 -8.04
CA PRO A 33 -8.83 6.33 -9.17
C PRO A 33 -9.30 5.16 -10.05
N PRO A 34 -10.30 5.38 -10.93
CA PRO A 34 -10.68 4.38 -11.91
C PRO A 34 -9.47 3.88 -12.70
N MET A 35 -9.24 2.57 -12.67
CA MET A 35 -8.15 1.92 -13.37
C MET A 35 -8.57 0.54 -13.86
N ALA A 36 -8.06 0.13 -15.02
CA ALA A 36 -8.33 -1.17 -15.57
C ALA A 36 -7.47 -2.22 -14.85
N GLN A 37 -8.12 -3.14 -14.13
CA GLN A 37 -7.50 -4.29 -13.46
C GLN A 37 -6.28 -3.90 -12.61
N ALA A 38 -6.54 -3.30 -11.45
CA ALA A 38 -5.50 -3.07 -10.46
C ALA A 38 -4.94 -4.42 -9.97
N GLU A 39 -3.68 -4.71 -10.32
CA GLU A 39 -3.08 -6.03 -10.08
C GLU A 39 -1.70 -5.97 -9.44
N ALA A 40 -0.92 -4.92 -9.75
CA ALA A 40 0.40 -4.74 -9.18
C ALA A 40 0.38 -3.75 -8.00
N ILE A 41 0.99 -4.13 -6.88
CA ILE A 41 1.26 -3.25 -5.75
C ILE A 41 2.67 -3.48 -5.21
N GLY A 42 3.35 -2.40 -4.82
CA GLY A 42 4.65 -2.46 -4.18
C GLY A 42 4.90 -1.26 -3.26
N PHE A 43 5.94 -1.35 -2.45
CA PHE A 43 6.51 -0.18 -1.77
C PHE A 43 7.71 0.31 -2.56
N ASP A 44 7.99 1.61 -2.51
CA ASP A 44 9.28 2.12 -2.96
C ASP A 44 10.42 1.65 -2.04
N ARG A 45 11.66 1.96 -2.43
CA ARG A 45 12.87 1.47 -1.74
C ARG A 45 12.90 1.81 -0.25
N ASP A 46 12.43 3.00 0.11
CA ASP A 46 12.48 3.51 1.48
C ASP A 46 11.19 3.23 2.27
N GLY A 47 10.20 2.61 1.64
CA GLY A 47 8.87 2.39 2.23
C GLY A 47 8.06 3.68 2.41
N SER A 48 8.49 4.78 1.78
CA SER A 48 7.87 6.10 1.86
C SER A 48 6.62 6.21 0.99
N ALA A 49 6.53 5.38 -0.04
CA ALA A 49 5.40 5.37 -0.96
C ALA A 49 4.92 3.96 -1.32
N ILE A 50 3.64 3.89 -1.66
CA ILE A 50 3.00 2.73 -2.29
C ILE A 50 2.85 3.02 -3.77
N LEU A 51 3.24 2.05 -4.59
CA LEU A 51 3.15 2.07 -6.04
C LEU A 51 2.08 1.08 -6.49
N VAL A 52 1.19 1.50 -7.39
CA VAL A 52 0.10 0.67 -7.93
C VAL A 52 0.08 0.78 -9.46
N SER A 53 -0.12 -0.34 -10.16
CA SER A 53 -0.30 -0.37 -11.61
C SER A 53 -1.39 -1.35 -12.02
N GLY A 54 -1.99 -1.08 -13.18
CA GLY A 54 -2.96 -1.97 -13.82
C GLY A 54 -2.32 -2.98 -14.77
N GLU A 55 -3.08 -3.98 -15.19
CA GLU A 55 -2.67 -5.01 -16.16
C GLU A 55 -2.72 -4.50 -17.62
N ARG A 56 -3.64 -3.58 -17.92
CA ARG A 56 -3.88 -3.12 -19.31
C ARG A 56 -3.05 -1.90 -19.66
N LEU A 57 -2.70 -1.79 -20.94
CA LEU A 57 -2.00 -0.63 -21.49
C LEU A 57 -2.96 0.51 -21.87
N PRO A 58 -2.56 1.78 -21.65
CA PRO A 58 -1.35 2.17 -20.91
C PRO A 58 -1.51 1.84 -19.41
N ALA A 59 -0.44 1.31 -18.81
CA ALA A 59 -0.41 0.87 -17.41
C ALA A 59 0.35 1.91 -16.56
N PRO A 60 -0.32 3.01 -16.14
CA PRO A 60 0.34 4.04 -15.37
C PRO A 60 0.75 3.52 -13.99
N LEU A 61 1.91 3.98 -13.52
CA LEU A 61 2.37 3.73 -12.16
C LEU A 61 1.88 4.85 -11.23
N LEU A 62 0.83 4.56 -10.48
CA LEU A 62 0.27 5.48 -9.48
C LEU A 62 1.13 5.45 -8.22
N ARG A 63 1.38 6.62 -7.63
CA ARG A 63 2.16 6.77 -6.40
C ARG A 63 1.30 7.38 -5.30
N PHE A 64 1.27 6.74 -4.14
CA PHE A 64 0.60 7.20 -2.93
C PHE A 64 1.62 7.33 -1.80
N GLU A 65 1.64 8.46 -1.09
CA GLU A 65 2.50 8.59 0.09
C GLU A 65 2.03 7.61 1.18
N ALA A 66 2.94 6.79 1.69
CA ALA A 66 2.64 5.86 2.77
C ALA A 66 2.42 6.67 4.05
N THR A 67 1.17 6.77 4.47
CA THR A 67 0.81 7.48 5.70
C THR A 67 1.00 6.54 6.90
N ALA A 68 2.25 6.22 7.20
CA ALA A 68 2.66 5.58 8.46
C ALA A 68 3.92 6.30 8.97
N PRO A 69 4.08 6.49 10.29
CA PRO A 69 5.04 7.46 10.81
C PRO A 69 6.46 7.09 10.40
N PRO A 70 7.32 8.10 10.12
CA PRO A 70 8.68 7.88 9.70
C PRO A 70 9.39 6.97 10.71
N ASP A 71 9.96 5.87 10.22
CA ASP A 71 10.88 5.05 11.00
C ASP A 71 12.12 5.92 11.24
N LYS A 72 12.26 6.47 12.44
CA LYS A 72 13.48 7.15 12.88
C LYS A 72 14.55 6.08 13.03
N ARG A 73 15.29 5.80 11.95
CA ARG A 73 16.56 5.08 12.05
C ARG A 73 17.52 5.92 12.92
N PRO A 74 18.24 5.29 13.86
CA PRO A 74 19.27 5.98 14.65
C PRO A 74 20.43 6.45 13.78
#